data_AF-A0A830CUM6-F1
#
_entry.id   AF-A0A830CUM6-F1
#
_cell.length_a   1.000
_cell.length_b   1.000
_cell.length_c   1.000
_cell.angle_alpha   90.00
_cell.angle_beta   90.00
_cell.angle_gamma   90.00
#
_symmetry.space_group_name_H-M   'P 1'
#
loop_
_entity.id
_entity.type
_entity.pdbx_description
1 polymer ?
#
loop_
_entity_poly.entity_id
_entity_poly.type
_entity_poly.pdbx_seq_one_letter_code
_entity_poly.pdbx_strand_id
1 'polypeptide(L)' 'MYLQKRYISYDTLRRHMVPCDKPGASYYNCRTPGVANSYSRGCQVITRCARGD' A
#
# COMPACT_ATOMS: atom_id res chain seq x y z
N MET A 1 -0.25 20.34 2.94
CA MET A 1 -1.13 19.66 1.95
C MET A 1 -1.85 18.55 2.70
N TYR A 2 -3.13 18.74 3.04
CA TYR A 2 -3.85 17.86 3.96
C TYR A 2 -4.01 16.47 3.31
N LEU A 3 -3.40 15.43 3.89
CA LEU A 3 -3.59 14.07 3.41
C LEU A 3 -5.04 13.69 3.72
N GLN A 4 -5.88 13.63 2.68
CA GLN A 4 -7.22 13.08 2.79
C GLN A 4 -7.09 11.65 3.32
N LYS A 5 -7.65 11.38 4.51
CA LYS A 5 -7.70 10.03 5.09
C LYS A 5 -8.56 9.16 4.18
N ARG A 6 -7.92 8.46 3.23
CA ARG A 6 -8.59 7.54 2.30
C ARG A 6 -8.71 6.17 2.96
N TYR A 7 -9.94 5.71 3.13
CA TYR A 7 -10.20 4.37 3.64
C TYR A 7 -10.09 3.36 2.50
N ILE A 8 -9.13 2.43 2.63
CA ILE A 8 -8.89 1.36 1.65
C ILE A 8 -10.16 0.55 1.40
N SER A 9 -10.98 0.33 2.44
CA SER A 9 -12.20 -0.47 2.37
C SER A 9 -13.23 0.04 1.34
N TYR A 10 -13.30 1.36 1.10
CA TYR A 10 -14.19 1.91 0.07
C TYR A 10 -13.50 2.00 -1.29
N ASP A 11 -12.18 2.14 -1.28
CA ASP A 11 -11.39 2.25 -2.50
C ASP A 11 -11.29 0.89 -3.22
N THR A 12 -11.37 -0.23 -2.51
CA THR A 12 -11.44 -1.60 -3.08
C THR A 12 -12.73 -1.85 -3.88
N LEU A 13 -13.76 -1.02 -3.73
CA LEU A 13 -14.95 -1.07 -4.60
C LEU A 13 -14.63 -0.63 -6.03
N ARG A 14 -13.50 0.07 -6.25
CA ARG A 14 -13.06 0.52 -7.57
C ARG A 14 -12.21 -0.56 -8.22
N ARG A 15 -12.63 -1.00 -9.41
CA ARG A 15 -12.04 -2.13 -10.15
C ARG A 15 -10.54 -2.02 -10.46
N HIS A 16 -10.00 -0.80 -10.55
CA HIS A 16 -8.60 -0.53 -10.88
C HIS A 16 -7.80 0.05 -9.71
N MET A 17 -8.30 -0.08 -8.49
CA MET A 17 -7.58 0.42 -7.32
C MET A 17 -6.55 -0.59 -6.84
N VAL A 18 -5.29 -0.20 -6.94
CA VAL A 18 -4.17 -0.96 -6.39
C VAL A 18 -3.68 -0.22 -5.13
N PRO A 19 -3.51 -0.90 -3.99
CA PRO A 19 -3.06 -0.26 -2.75
C PRO A 19 -1.64 0.31 -2.87
N CYS A 20 -0.81 -0.25 -3.75
CA CYS A 20 0.55 0.19 -4.01
C CYS A 20 0.75 0.35 -5.53
N ASP A 21 1.28 1.49 -5.94
CA ASP A 21 1.56 1.78 -7.36
C ASP A 21 2.92 1.24 -7.84
N LYS A 22 3.69 0.56 -6.96
CA LYS A 22 4.99 -0.04 -7.32
C LYS A 22 4.82 -1.50 -7.74
N PRO A 23 5.05 -1.85 -9.02
CA PRO A 23 5.01 -3.22 -9.48
C PRO A 23 6.13 -4.06 -8.82
N GLY A 24 5.80 -5.28 -8.43
CA GLY A 24 6.72 -6.21 -7.75
C GLY A 24 6.86 -6.00 -6.24
N ALA A 25 6.43 -4.86 -5.71
CA ALA A 25 6.45 -4.61 -4.26
C ALA A 25 5.27 -5.30 -3.59
N SER A 26 5.50 -5.81 -2.38
CA SER A 26 4.41 -6.33 -1.56
C SER A 26 3.47 -5.19 -1.17
N TYR A 27 2.15 -5.43 -1.19
CA TYR A 27 1.14 -4.48 -0.72
C TYR A 27 1.35 -4.05 0.74
N TYR A 28 1.97 -4.93 1.53
CA TYR A 28 2.33 -4.69 2.93
C TYR A 28 3.66 -3.95 3.09
N ASN A 29 4.34 -3.63 2.00
CA ASN A 29 5.63 -2.98 2.03
C ASN A 29 5.90 -2.12 0.78
N CYS A 30 4.98 -1.19 0.50
CA CYS A 30 5.06 -0.34 -0.69
C CYS A 30 6.23 0.67 -0.65
N ARG A 31 6.71 1.03 0.55
CA ARG A 31 7.68 2.12 0.75
C ARG A 31 9.11 1.66 1.02
N THR A 32 9.41 0.35 1.01
CA THR A 32 10.79 -0.10 1.27
C THR A 32 11.77 0.41 0.20
N PRO A 33 12.90 1.01 0.60
CA PRO A 33 14.02 1.26 -0.29
C PRO A 33 14.74 -0.07 -0.58
N GLY A 34 14.83 -0.45 -1.86
CA GLY A 34 15.51 -1.68 -2.28
C GLY A 34 14.71 -2.51 -3.29
N VAL A 35 15.20 -3.72 -3.57
CA VAL A 35 14.55 -4.65 -4.51
C VAL A 35 13.22 -5.11 -3.94
N ALA A 36 12.21 -5.10 -4.80
CA ALA A 36 10.87 -5.50 -4.45
C ALA A 36 10.83 -7.02 -4.16
N ASN A 37 10.56 -7.39 -2.90
CA ASN A 37 10.51 -8.78 -2.45
C ASN A 37 9.16 -9.06 -1.76
N SER A 38 8.46 -10.12 -2.19
CA SER A 38 7.16 -10.49 -1.61
C SER A 38 7.25 -10.99 -0.17
N TYR A 39 8.42 -11.48 0.25
CA TYR A 39 8.66 -12.01 1.59
C TYR A 39 8.99 -10.94 2.63
N SER A 40 9.41 -9.73 2.21
CA SER A 40 9.69 -8.63 3.13
C SER A 40 8.41 -7.91 3.53
N ARG A 41 7.66 -8.49 4.48
CA ARG A 41 6.47 -7.85 5.07
C ARG A 41 6.91 -6.84 6.14
N GLY A 42 6.90 -5.55 5.79
CA GLY A 42 7.20 -4.46 6.74
C GLY A 42 6.00 -4.01 7.57
N CYS A 43 4.79 -4.38 7.15
CA CYS A 43 3.55 -4.00 7.81
C CYS A 43 2.59 -5.17 8.00
N GLN A 44 1.91 -5.17 9.14
CA GLN A 44 0.91 -6.19 9.48
C GLN A 44 -0.49 -5.80 8.99
N VAL A 45 -0.84 -4.51 9.00
CA VAL A 45 -2.20 -4.02 8.69
C VAL A 45 -2.17 -3.06 7.50
N ILE A 46 -2.75 -3.49 6.37
CA ILE A 46 -2.69 -2.74 5.10
C ILE A 46 -3.28 -1.33 5.19
N THR A 47 -4.26 -1.11 6.07
CA THR A 47 -4.89 0.21 6.31
C THR A 47 -3.91 1.26 6.84
N ARG A 48 -2.78 0.84 7.42
CA ARG A 48 -1.74 1.75 7.92
C ARG A 48 -0.59 1.97 6.92
N CYS A 49 -0.51 1.18 5.85
CA CYS A 49 0.75 1.03 5.09
C CYS A 49 0.60 1.02 3.57
N ALA A 50 -0.60 0.80 3.04
CA ALA A 50 -0.82 0.84 1.59
C ALA A 50 -0.41 2.18 1.00
N ARG A 51 -0.69 3.26 1.72
CA ARG A 51 -0.39 4.64 1.32
C ARG A 51 0.15 5.34 2.57
N GLY A 52 1.38 4.97 2.96
CA GLY A 52 2.00 5.56 4.13
C GLY A 52 2.12 7.08 3.98
N ASP A 53 1.54 7.80 4.93
CA ASP A 53 2.41 8.55 5.83
C ASP A 53 3.04 7.55 6.80
#